data_AF-N1PVM5-F1
#
_entry.id   AF-N1PVM5-F1
#
_cell.length_a   1.000
_cell.length_b   1.000
_cell.length_c   1.000
_cell.angle_alpha   90.00
_cell.angle_beta   90.00
_cell.angle_gamma   90.00
#
_symmetry.space_group_name_H-M   'P 1'
#
loop_
_entity.id
_entity.type
_entity.pdbx_description
1 polymer ?
#
loop_
_entity_poly.entity_id
_entity_poly.type
_entity_poly.pdbx_seq_one_letter_code
_entity_poly.pdbx_strand_id
1 'polypeptide(L)'
;MLDFGQARLPANALREIHLTYAVIGADGITNLLLSSPCIEKLSIEWGDSCVGPLAFRYDEIGDALRENHRRGKLDNLMSLTLDERSAQNESREDLDGEEFPGLGDLRCLSALQVLNVPQAALVGVDLSLDADTDESQYQMPNLTEALPDSLTRLRVNGLESEGLADFHERLVAVAVSDGFDHLVEVTIARAPTSSKKILKAAGWRVSKRTILQNEDVMLTFARAGRDRPPNV
;
A
#
# COMPACT_ATOMS: atom_id res chain seq x y z
N MET A 1 -44.94 12.85 2.95
CA MET A 1 -44.74 11.40 2.79
C MET A 1 -43.98 11.21 1.49
N LEU A 2 -42.66 11.07 1.58
CA LEU A 2 -41.81 10.86 0.40
C LEU A 2 -41.80 9.36 0.12
N ASP A 3 -42.39 9.00 -1.02
CA ASP A 3 -42.35 7.64 -1.55
C ASP A 3 -40.93 7.37 -2.05
N PHE A 4 -40.13 6.69 -1.23
CA PHE A 4 -38.85 6.12 -1.64
C PHE A 4 -39.13 4.86 -2.47
N GLY A 5 -39.73 5.06 -3.65
CA GLY A 5 -39.81 4.03 -4.68
C GLY A 5 -38.43 3.42 -4.84
N GLN A 6 -38.37 2.09 -4.68
CA GLN A 6 -37.16 1.27 -4.60
C GLN A 6 -36.11 1.61 -5.66
N ALA A 7 -35.26 2.60 -5.39
CA ALA A 7 -34.02 2.82 -6.11
C ALA A 7 -33.07 1.71 -5.66
N ARG A 8 -33.27 0.49 -6.19
CA ARG A 8 -32.24 -0.53 -6.14
C ARG A 8 -31.08 0.04 -6.94
N LEU A 9 -30.01 0.43 -6.24
CA LEU A 9 -28.73 0.63 -6.90
C LEU A 9 -28.50 -0.61 -7.77
N PRO A 10 -28.16 -0.46 -9.06
CA PRO A 10 -27.80 -1.61 -9.88
C PRO A 10 -26.73 -2.37 -9.11
N ALA A 11 -26.84 -3.69 -9.03
CA ALA A 11 -25.94 -4.54 -8.23
C ALA A 11 -24.43 -4.38 -8.58
N ASN A 12 -24.11 -3.60 -9.62
CA ASN A 12 -22.79 -3.36 -10.17
C ASN A 12 -22.46 -1.86 -10.31
N ALA A 13 -23.15 -0.97 -9.59
CA ALA A 13 -22.91 0.48 -9.68
C ALA A 13 -21.81 0.99 -8.73
N LEU A 14 -21.41 0.20 -7.73
CA LEU A 14 -20.45 0.64 -6.73
C LEU A 14 -19.04 0.66 -7.34
N ARG A 15 -18.48 1.87 -7.49
CA ARG A 15 -17.14 2.12 -8.04
C ARG A 15 -16.11 2.45 -6.98
N GLU A 16 -16.54 3.02 -5.87
CA GLU A 16 -15.62 3.48 -4.84
C GLU A 16 -16.11 3.04 -3.47
N ILE A 17 -15.19 2.55 -2.66
CA ILE A 17 -15.43 2.24 -1.26
C ILE A 17 -14.35 2.93 -0.43
N HIS A 18 -14.80 3.76 0.50
CA HIS A 18 -13.96 4.47 1.46
C HIS A 18 -14.42 4.08 2.86
N LEU A 19 -13.58 3.31 3.55
CA LEU A 19 -13.79 2.91 4.92
C LEU A 19 -12.81 3.70 5.79
N THR A 20 -13.33 4.55 6.66
CA THR A 20 -12.53 5.39 7.55
C THR A 20 -12.81 5.00 9.00
N TYR A 21 -11.75 4.83 9.78
CA TYR A 21 -11.81 4.31 11.15
C TYR A 21 -12.53 2.95 11.24
N ALA A 22 -12.35 2.10 10.23
CA ALA A 22 -13.06 0.84 10.11
C ALA A 22 -12.26 -0.34 10.66
N VAL A 23 -12.97 -1.32 11.23
CA VAL A 23 -12.41 -2.62 11.61
C VAL A 23 -12.79 -3.64 10.56
N ILE A 24 -11.87 -3.85 9.62
CA ILE A 24 -12.04 -4.82 8.55
C ILE A 24 -10.73 -5.58 8.36
N GLY A 25 -10.80 -6.90 8.52
CA GLY A 25 -9.71 -7.83 8.21
C GLY A 25 -9.83 -8.37 6.78
N ALA A 26 -8.96 -9.32 6.43
CA ALA A 26 -8.91 -9.91 5.10
C ALA A 26 -10.22 -10.57 4.66
N ASP A 27 -10.92 -11.27 5.58
CA ASP A 27 -12.24 -11.86 5.31
C ASP A 27 -13.29 -10.81 4.96
N GLY A 28 -13.29 -9.69 5.70
CA GLY A 28 -14.18 -8.57 5.44
C GLY A 28 -13.91 -7.95 4.08
N ILE A 29 -12.64 -7.74 3.74
CA ILE A 29 -12.21 -7.23 2.44
C ILE A 29 -12.64 -8.20 1.33
N THR A 30 -12.43 -9.51 1.52
CA THR A 30 -12.85 -10.54 0.56
C THR A 30 -14.35 -10.47 0.28
N ASN A 31 -15.17 -10.44 1.33
CA ASN A 31 -16.63 -10.37 1.19
C ASN A 31 -17.09 -9.09 0.50
N LEU A 32 -16.41 -7.97 0.79
CA LEU A 32 -16.68 -6.67 0.22
C LEU A 32 -16.34 -6.61 -1.28
N LEU A 33 -15.19 -7.17 -1.67
CA LEU A 33 -14.75 -7.28 -3.07
C LEU A 33 -15.65 -8.23 -3.86
N LEU A 34 -16.08 -9.36 -3.27
CA LEU A 34 -17.02 -10.29 -3.90
C LEU A 34 -18.37 -9.62 -4.21
N SER A 35 -18.80 -8.73 -3.33
CA SER A 35 -20.06 -7.98 -3.47
C SER A 35 -19.93 -6.76 -4.40
N SER A 36 -18.71 -6.39 -4.82
CA SER A 36 -18.41 -5.15 -5.54
C SER A 36 -17.52 -5.40 -6.77
N PRO A 37 -17.99 -6.18 -7.77
CA PRO A 37 -17.19 -6.62 -8.92
C PRO A 37 -16.73 -5.50 -9.87
N CYS A 38 -17.26 -4.29 -9.68
CA CYS A 38 -17.03 -3.12 -10.52
C CYS A 38 -16.23 -2.03 -9.79
N ILE A 39 -15.62 -2.38 -8.66
CA ILE A 39 -14.84 -1.44 -7.85
C ILE A 39 -13.61 -0.95 -8.61
N GLU A 40 -13.40 0.36 -8.52
CA GLU A 40 -12.28 1.09 -9.12
C GLU A 40 -11.36 1.66 -8.04
N LYS A 41 -11.93 2.05 -6.88
CA LYS A 41 -11.17 2.57 -5.75
C LYS A 41 -11.56 1.88 -4.45
N LEU A 42 -10.58 1.32 -3.76
CA LEU A 42 -10.71 0.82 -2.39
C LEU A 42 -9.77 1.62 -1.49
N SER A 43 -10.34 2.28 -0.49
CA SER A 43 -9.60 2.97 0.56
C SER A 43 -10.04 2.45 1.92
N ILE A 44 -9.08 1.98 2.70
CA ILE A 44 -9.28 1.49 4.07
C ILE A 44 -8.31 2.25 4.96
N GLU A 45 -8.87 3.03 5.88
CA GLU A 45 -8.16 3.70 6.96
C GLU A 45 -8.63 3.08 8.27
N TRP A 46 -7.70 2.42 8.96
CA TRP A 46 -7.95 1.84 10.28
C TRP A 46 -7.78 2.90 11.37
N GLY A 47 -8.60 2.78 12.42
CA GLY A 47 -8.82 3.86 13.39
C GLY A 47 -8.23 3.65 14.79
N ASP A 48 -8.13 4.76 15.54
CA ASP A 48 -7.54 4.80 16.89
C ASP A 48 -8.38 3.98 17.88
N SER A 49 -7.78 2.89 18.38
CA SER A 49 -7.89 2.21 19.70
C SER A 49 -9.25 2.02 20.41
N CYS A 50 -10.36 2.52 19.90
CA CYS A 50 -11.69 2.31 20.47
C CYS A 50 -12.26 0.92 20.16
N VAL A 51 -11.50 0.07 19.45
CA VAL A 51 -12.01 -1.20 18.89
C VAL A 51 -11.10 -2.40 19.16
N GLY A 52 -10.16 -2.25 20.10
CA GLY A 52 -9.27 -3.33 20.50
C GLY A 52 -8.11 -3.56 19.52
N PRO A 53 -7.22 -4.49 19.88
CA PRO A 53 -6.04 -4.79 19.10
C PRO A 53 -6.37 -5.41 17.73
N LEU A 54 -5.65 -4.98 16.69
CA LEU A 54 -5.73 -5.55 15.34
C LEU A 54 -4.32 -5.91 14.86
N ALA A 55 -4.07 -7.21 14.72
CA ALA A 55 -2.90 -7.71 14.01
C ALA A 55 -3.18 -7.63 12.50
N PHE A 56 -2.43 -6.80 11.77
CA PHE A 56 -2.60 -6.66 10.33
C PHE A 56 -1.95 -7.81 9.57
N ARG A 57 -2.80 -8.69 9.02
CA ARG A 57 -2.40 -9.80 8.13
C ARG A 57 -2.39 -9.34 6.67
N TYR A 58 -1.33 -8.64 6.26
CA TYR A 58 -1.20 -8.11 4.89
C TYR A 58 -1.11 -9.23 3.85
N ASP A 59 -0.53 -10.37 4.20
CA ASP A 59 -0.51 -11.60 3.43
C ASP A 59 -1.93 -12.04 3.01
N GLU A 60 -2.84 -12.12 3.98
CA GLU A 60 -4.23 -12.52 3.75
C GLU A 60 -4.97 -11.50 2.88
N ILE A 61 -4.71 -10.20 3.05
CA ILE A 61 -5.26 -9.15 2.18
C ILE A 61 -4.73 -9.33 0.75
N GLY A 62 -3.44 -9.63 0.59
CA GLY A 62 -2.83 -9.92 -0.70
C GLY A 62 -3.48 -11.12 -1.39
N ASP A 63 -3.73 -12.20 -0.65
CA ASP A 63 -4.40 -13.39 -1.16
C ASP A 63 -5.84 -13.11 -1.56
N ALA A 64 -6.57 -12.32 -0.76
CA ALA A 64 -7.91 -11.86 -1.09
C ALA A 64 -7.94 -11.09 -2.42
N LEU A 65 -6.98 -10.19 -2.64
CA LEU A 65 -6.86 -9.43 -3.89
C LEU A 65 -6.59 -10.37 -5.08
N ARG A 66 -5.60 -11.27 -4.95
CA ARG A 66 -5.26 -12.22 -6.02
C ARG A 66 -6.41 -13.17 -6.35
N GLU A 67 -7.12 -13.69 -5.35
CA GLU A 67 -8.27 -14.57 -5.53
C GLU A 67 -9.42 -13.84 -6.24
N ASN A 68 -9.75 -12.61 -5.83
CA ASN A 68 -10.81 -11.84 -6.46
C ASN A 68 -10.46 -11.42 -7.89
N HIS A 69 -9.19 -11.15 -8.19
CA HIS A 69 -8.72 -10.97 -9.56
C HIS A 69 -8.89 -12.26 -10.40
N ARG A 70 -8.49 -13.43 -9.88
CA ARG A 70 -8.70 -14.72 -10.57
C ARG A 70 -10.17 -15.00 -10.87
N ARG A 71 -11.09 -14.42 -10.10
CA ARG A 71 -12.56 -14.48 -10.32
C ARG A 71 -13.11 -13.40 -11.27
N GLY A 72 -12.26 -12.55 -11.86
CA GLY A 72 -12.64 -11.45 -12.75
C GLY A 72 -13.38 -10.32 -12.03
N LYS A 73 -13.08 -10.07 -10.75
CA LYS A 73 -13.78 -9.08 -9.90
C LYS A 73 -12.99 -7.80 -9.67
N LEU A 74 -11.70 -7.79 -10.00
CA LEU A 74 -10.80 -6.65 -9.75
C LEU A 74 -10.17 -6.08 -11.02
N ASP A 75 -10.69 -6.42 -12.20
CA ASP A 75 -10.14 -5.96 -13.48
C ASP A 75 -10.23 -4.43 -13.66
N ASN A 76 -11.05 -3.77 -12.84
CA ASN A 76 -11.21 -2.32 -12.85
C ASN A 76 -10.55 -1.63 -11.66
N LEU A 77 -9.90 -2.35 -10.73
CA LEU A 77 -9.33 -1.73 -9.53
C LEU A 77 -8.12 -0.86 -9.91
N MET A 78 -8.32 0.46 -9.90
CA MET A 78 -7.31 1.46 -10.26
C MET A 78 -6.59 2.05 -9.06
N SER A 79 -7.21 2.02 -7.87
CA SER A 79 -6.65 2.61 -6.67
C SER A 79 -6.85 1.72 -5.44
N LEU A 80 -5.76 1.42 -4.76
CA LEU A 80 -5.74 0.74 -3.47
C LEU A 80 -5.06 1.62 -2.42
N THR A 81 -5.78 1.94 -1.36
CA THR A 81 -5.26 2.63 -0.18
C THR A 81 -5.48 1.77 1.06
N LEU A 82 -4.40 1.44 1.75
CA LEU A 82 -4.37 0.82 3.07
C LEU A 82 -3.64 1.80 4.00
N ASP A 83 -4.28 2.24 5.09
CA ASP A 83 -3.73 3.26 5.98
C ASP A 83 -3.91 2.88 7.44
N GLU A 84 -2.82 2.46 8.07
CA GLU A 84 -2.76 2.05 9.48
C GLU A 84 -2.36 3.20 10.42
N ARG A 85 -2.23 4.45 9.95
CA ARG A 85 -1.65 5.55 10.76
C ARG A 85 -2.37 5.84 12.06
N SER A 86 -3.67 5.52 12.12
CA SER A 86 -4.47 5.69 13.32
C SER A 86 -4.69 4.35 14.04
N ALA A 87 -4.13 3.23 13.58
CA ALA A 87 -4.25 1.98 14.32
C ALA A 87 -3.20 1.93 15.44
N GLN A 88 -3.63 1.69 16.68
CA GLN A 88 -2.72 1.18 17.69
C GLN A 88 -2.47 -0.29 17.35
N ASN A 89 -1.36 -0.58 16.67
CA ASN A 89 -0.85 -1.94 16.61
C ASN A 89 -0.68 -2.42 18.05
N GLU A 90 -1.05 -3.68 18.32
CA GLU A 90 -0.58 -4.34 19.54
C GLU A 90 0.91 -4.05 19.71
N SER A 91 1.32 -3.85 20.96
CA SER A 91 2.71 -4.07 21.29
C SER A 91 3.06 -5.42 20.70
N ARG A 92 3.88 -5.39 19.64
CA ARG A 92 4.40 -6.55 18.90
C ARG A 92 5.02 -7.62 19.81
N GLU A 93 5.25 -7.25 21.06
CA GLU A 93 5.59 -8.04 22.23
C GLU A 93 4.60 -9.18 22.55
N ASP A 94 3.33 -9.13 22.11
CA ASP A 94 2.37 -10.24 22.34
C ASP A 94 2.37 -11.28 21.21
N LEU A 95 3.09 -11.04 20.11
CA LEU A 95 3.11 -11.86 18.89
C LEU A 95 4.45 -12.61 18.70
N ASP A 96 5.09 -12.98 19.82
CA ASP A 96 6.42 -13.62 19.86
C ASP A 96 6.58 -14.73 18.80
N GLY A 97 7.48 -14.49 17.84
CA GLY A 97 7.93 -15.47 16.86
C GLY A 97 7.08 -15.63 15.60
N GLU A 98 6.08 -14.78 15.36
CA GLU A 98 5.31 -14.81 14.11
C GLU A 98 5.93 -13.89 13.02
N GLU A 99 6.13 -14.47 11.82
CA GLU A 99 6.40 -13.70 10.61
C GLU A 99 5.08 -13.16 10.05
N PHE A 100 5.06 -11.88 9.66
CA PHE A 100 3.92 -11.25 9.02
C PHE A 100 4.28 -10.87 7.58
N PRO A 101 4.03 -11.74 6.59
CA PRO A 101 4.38 -11.43 5.22
C PRO A 101 3.58 -10.24 4.69
N GLY A 102 4.18 -9.51 3.74
CA GLY A 102 3.49 -8.41 3.07
C GLY A 102 2.40 -8.92 2.10
N LEU A 103 1.82 -7.99 1.35
CA LEU A 103 0.80 -8.25 0.33
C LEU A 103 1.23 -9.26 -0.74
N GLY A 104 2.53 -9.50 -0.95
CA GLY A 104 3.05 -10.41 -1.97
C GLY A 104 3.00 -9.85 -3.40
N ASP A 105 2.93 -10.74 -4.40
CA ASP A 105 2.89 -10.35 -5.82
C ASP A 105 1.53 -9.75 -6.20
N LEU A 106 1.56 -8.50 -6.67
CA LEU A 106 0.42 -7.70 -7.11
C LEU A 106 0.43 -7.43 -8.64
N ARG A 107 1.37 -8.01 -9.40
CA ARG A 107 1.46 -7.80 -10.87
C ARG A 107 0.20 -8.22 -11.62
N CYS A 108 -0.59 -9.13 -11.06
CA CYS A 108 -1.86 -9.53 -11.67
C CYS A 108 -2.88 -8.39 -11.69
N LEU A 109 -2.77 -7.39 -10.82
CA LEU A 109 -3.64 -6.21 -10.76
C LEU A 109 -3.23 -5.17 -11.82
N SER A 110 -3.29 -5.56 -13.09
CA SER A 110 -2.82 -4.76 -14.22
C SER A 110 -3.52 -3.41 -14.41
N ALA A 111 -4.70 -3.19 -13.83
CA ALA A 111 -5.39 -1.90 -13.85
C ALA A 111 -4.93 -0.93 -12.74
N LEU A 112 -4.14 -1.42 -11.77
CA LEU A 112 -3.80 -0.67 -10.56
C LEU A 112 -2.81 0.46 -10.86
N GLN A 113 -3.30 1.69 -10.81
CA GLN A 113 -2.51 2.90 -11.11
C GLN A 113 -2.01 3.61 -9.85
N VAL A 114 -2.71 3.44 -8.72
CA VAL A 114 -2.41 4.12 -7.46
C VAL A 114 -2.32 3.09 -6.35
N LEU A 115 -1.15 3.04 -5.72
CA LEU A 115 -0.91 2.22 -4.53
C LEU A 115 -0.45 3.10 -3.39
N ASN A 116 -1.22 3.11 -2.31
CA ASN A 116 -0.94 3.86 -1.09
C ASN A 116 -1.02 2.90 0.10
N VAL A 117 0.11 2.44 0.61
CA VAL A 117 0.15 1.37 1.62
C VAL A 117 1.22 1.66 2.67
N PRO A 118 1.17 1.03 3.85
CA PRO A 118 2.29 1.10 4.78
C PRO A 118 3.51 0.33 4.27
N GLN A 119 4.71 0.63 4.79
CA GLN A 119 5.92 -0.13 4.46
C GLN A 119 5.74 -1.63 4.75
N ALA A 120 5.19 -1.96 5.93
CA ALA A 120 4.90 -3.33 6.37
C ALA A 120 4.05 -4.09 5.34
N ALA A 121 3.11 -3.44 4.66
CA ALA A 121 2.29 -4.08 3.63
C ALA A 121 3.09 -4.47 2.37
N LEU A 122 4.22 -3.82 2.07
CA LEU A 122 5.04 -4.16 0.91
C LEU A 122 6.10 -5.19 1.23
N VAL A 123 6.76 -5.03 2.37
CA VAL A 123 7.93 -5.84 2.71
C VAL A 123 7.64 -6.94 3.70
N GLY A 124 6.51 -6.90 4.40
CA GLY A 124 6.21 -7.71 5.58
C GLY A 124 6.91 -7.19 6.84
N VAL A 125 6.70 -7.88 7.95
CA VAL A 125 7.31 -7.59 9.25
C VAL A 125 7.89 -8.90 9.77
N ASP A 126 9.18 -8.86 10.09
CA ASP A 126 9.84 -9.92 10.85
C ASP A 126 9.85 -9.49 12.32
N LEU A 127 9.13 -10.24 13.17
CA LEU A 127 9.10 -10.04 14.62
C LEU A 127 9.95 -11.08 15.35
N SER A 128 10.81 -11.82 14.65
CA SER A 128 11.73 -12.74 15.30
C SER A 128 12.71 -11.96 16.19
N LEU A 129 12.48 -12.03 17.50
CA LEU A 129 13.31 -11.42 18.55
C LEU A 129 14.67 -12.13 18.72
N ASP A 130 14.90 -13.22 18.00
CA ASP A 130 16.13 -14.00 18.11
C ASP A 130 17.21 -13.41 17.20
N ALA A 131 17.80 -12.30 17.63
CA ALA A 131 19.03 -11.75 17.05
C ALA A 131 20.25 -12.71 17.13
N ASP A 132 20.09 -13.89 17.75
CA ASP A 132 21.12 -14.90 17.99
C ASP A 132 20.94 -16.17 17.13
N THR A 133 19.90 -16.29 16.31
CA THR A 133 19.80 -17.34 15.28
C THR A 133 20.19 -16.76 13.92
N ASP A 134 21.42 -17.07 13.51
CA ASP A 134 22.11 -16.72 12.25
C ASP A 134 21.34 -17.09 10.93
N GLU A 135 20.05 -17.46 10.98
CA GLU A 135 19.33 -18.07 9.84
C GLU A 135 17.96 -17.48 9.46
N SER A 136 17.38 -16.49 10.15
CA SER A 136 16.26 -15.73 9.55
C SER A 136 16.80 -14.70 8.54
N GLN A 137 17.25 -15.20 7.38
CA GLN A 137 17.52 -14.34 6.24
C GLN A 137 16.19 -13.84 5.67
N TYR A 138 15.56 -12.87 6.36
CA TYR A 138 14.38 -12.22 5.85
C TYR A 138 14.72 -11.54 4.52
N GLN A 139 14.44 -12.23 3.41
CA GLN A 139 14.70 -11.71 2.09
C GLN A 139 13.58 -10.75 1.75
N MET A 140 13.83 -9.46 1.98
CA MET A 140 12.93 -8.41 1.54
C MET A 140 12.58 -8.64 0.07
N PRO A 141 11.28 -8.59 -0.31
CA PRO A 141 10.85 -8.90 -1.68
C PRO A 141 11.44 -7.91 -2.68
N ASN A 142 11.69 -8.37 -3.91
CA ASN A 142 12.07 -7.48 -4.99
C ASN A 142 10.83 -6.69 -5.46
N LEU A 143 10.75 -5.41 -5.09
CA LEU A 143 9.59 -4.58 -5.40
C LEU A 143 9.34 -4.45 -6.91
N THR A 144 10.39 -4.52 -7.75
CA THR A 144 10.21 -4.47 -9.21
C THR A 144 9.56 -5.74 -9.78
N GLU A 145 9.58 -6.84 -9.02
CA GLU A 145 8.97 -8.11 -9.39
C GLU A 145 7.63 -8.36 -8.71
N ALA A 146 7.26 -7.55 -7.71
CA ALA A 146 6.01 -7.68 -6.96
C ALA A 146 4.95 -6.63 -7.36
N LEU A 147 5.37 -5.45 -7.80
CA LEU A 147 4.46 -4.35 -8.13
C LEU A 147 4.01 -4.38 -9.60
N PRO A 148 2.76 -3.99 -9.91
CA PRO A 148 2.29 -3.90 -11.29
C PRO A 148 2.94 -2.73 -12.04
N ASP A 149 3.29 -2.97 -13.31
CA ASP A 149 3.93 -2.00 -14.22
C ASP A 149 3.01 -0.81 -14.60
N SER A 150 1.70 -0.97 -14.41
CA SER A 150 0.69 0.07 -14.62
C SER A 150 0.68 1.17 -13.55
N LEU A 151 1.49 1.06 -12.50
CA LEU A 151 1.56 2.06 -11.44
C LEU A 151 2.00 3.43 -11.97
N THR A 152 1.18 4.43 -11.67
CA THR A 152 1.46 5.84 -11.93
C THR A 152 1.86 6.58 -10.66
N ARG A 153 1.33 6.15 -9.50
CA ARG A 153 1.56 6.76 -8.19
C ARG A 153 1.82 5.67 -7.15
N LEU A 154 2.99 5.72 -6.53
CA LEU A 154 3.34 4.87 -5.39
C LEU A 154 3.57 5.73 -4.15
N ARG A 155 2.81 5.46 -3.10
CA ARG A 155 2.98 6.11 -1.81
C ARG A 155 3.15 5.06 -0.73
N VAL A 156 4.26 5.16 -0.01
CA VAL A 156 4.52 4.32 1.15
C VAL A 156 4.43 5.18 2.41
N ASN A 157 3.49 4.85 3.29
CA ASN A 157 3.34 5.46 4.61
C ASN A 157 3.96 4.56 5.68
N GLY A 158 4.14 5.04 6.91
CA GLY A 158 4.64 4.24 8.02
C GLY A 158 6.08 3.79 7.83
N LEU A 159 7.00 4.26 8.68
CA LEU A 159 8.37 3.78 8.66
C LEU A 159 8.70 3.14 9.97
N GLU A 160 8.99 1.85 9.90
CA GLU A 160 9.66 1.14 10.97
C GLU A 160 11.15 1.43 10.88
N SER A 161 11.83 1.44 12.02
CA SER A 161 13.23 1.87 12.13
C SER A 161 14.21 0.91 11.47
N GLU A 162 13.83 -0.35 11.31
CA GLU A 162 14.72 -1.42 10.85
C GLU A 162 14.60 -1.64 9.34
N GLY A 163 15.72 -1.98 8.67
CA GLY A 163 15.77 -2.22 7.23
C GLY A 163 15.50 -1.01 6.33
N LEU A 164 15.40 0.20 6.89
CA LEU A 164 14.97 1.40 6.18
C LEU A 164 15.88 1.79 4.99
N ALA A 165 17.20 1.55 5.11
CA ALA A 165 18.15 1.85 4.04
C ALA A 165 17.90 0.95 2.81
N ASP A 166 17.86 -0.35 3.02
CA ASP A 166 17.63 -1.34 1.98
C ASP A 166 16.26 -1.14 1.32
N PHE A 167 15.24 -0.83 2.12
CA PHE A 167 13.89 -0.56 1.59
C PHE A 167 13.90 0.67 0.67
N HIS A 168 14.58 1.74 1.07
CA HIS A 168 14.73 2.92 0.23
C HIS A 168 15.50 2.64 -1.06
N GLU A 169 16.52 1.79 -1.04
CA GLU A 169 17.22 1.38 -2.25
C GLU A 169 16.29 0.65 -3.22
N ARG A 170 15.41 -0.23 -2.73
CA ARG A 170 14.42 -0.92 -3.56
C ARG A 170 13.33 0.01 -4.10
N LEU A 171 12.85 0.95 -3.30
CA LEU A 171 11.92 1.98 -3.80
C LEU A 171 12.55 2.86 -4.88
N VAL A 172 13.83 3.21 -4.71
CA VAL A 172 14.59 3.94 -5.73
C VAL A 172 14.75 3.07 -6.98
N ALA A 173 15.04 1.78 -6.84
CA ALA A 173 15.13 0.84 -7.95
C ALA A 173 13.83 0.80 -8.77
N VAL A 174 12.66 0.74 -8.11
CA VAL A 174 11.35 0.87 -8.78
C VAL A 174 11.24 2.19 -9.53
N ALA A 175 11.58 3.32 -8.88
CA ALA A 175 11.46 4.64 -9.49
C ALA A 175 12.40 4.90 -10.68
N VAL A 176 13.50 4.16 -10.80
CA VAL A 176 14.45 4.29 -11.91
C VAL A 176 14.39 3.13 -12.91
N SER A 177 13.57 2.11 -12.63
CA SER A 177 13.41 0.94 -13.50
C SER A 177 12.65 1.30 -14.78
N ASP A 178 13.09 0.71 -15.90
CA ASP A 178 12.42 0.85 -17.19
C ASP A 178 11.04 0.20 -17.21
N GLY A 179 10.78 -0.77 -16.32
CA GLY A 179 9.47 -1.43 -16.19
C GLY A 179 8.38 -0.56 -15.54
N PHE A 180 8.74 0.59 -14.98
CA PHE A 180 7.82 1.53 -14.33
C PHE A 180 7.88 2.90 -15.01
N ASP A 181 7.89 2.91 -16.35
CA ASP A 181 8.02 4.15 -17.09
C ASP A 181 6.85 5.10 -16.79
N HIS A 182 5.62 4.56 -16.67
CA HIS A 182 4.38 5.27 -16.32
C HIS A 182 4.36 5.88 -14.92
N LEU A 183 5.29 5.52 -14.05
CA LEU A 183 5.39 6.07 -12.70
C LEU A 183 5.76 7.54 -12.75
N VAL A 184 4.85 8.39 -12.31
CA VAL A 184 5.00 9.85 -12.28
C VAL A 184 5.20 10.39 -10.87
N GLU A 185 4.77 9.65 -9.86
CA GLU A 185 4.88 10.07 -8.45
C GLU A 185 5.34 8.92 -7.55
N VAL A 186 6.35 9.18 -6.73
CA VAL A 186 6.78 8.30 -5.64
C VAL A 186 6.89 9.11 -4.36
N THR A 187 6.22 8.67 -3.29
CA THR A 187 6.35 9.28 -1.98
C THR A 187 7.15 8.36 -1.06
N ILE A 188 8.25 8.91 -0.55
CA ILE A 188 9.20 8.22 0.33
C ILE A 188 9.30 9.01 1.63
N ALA A 189 8.98 8.38 2.75
CA ALA A 189 9.19 8.94 4.08
C ALA A 189 10.68 8.88 4.45
N ARG A 190 11.20 9.84 5.24
CA ARG A 190 12.60 9.89 5.72
C ARG A 190 13.69 9.56 4.67
N ALA A 191 13.46 9.89 3.39
CA ALA A 191 14.37 9.48 2.32
C ALA A 191 15.82 9.95 2.61
N PRO A 192 16.84 9.07 2.51
CA PRO A 192 18.23 9.41 2.79
C PRO A 192 18.79 10.29 1.67
N THR A 193 19.92 10.93 1.95
CA THR A 193 20.59 11.83 0.99
C THR A 193 21.01 11.08 -0.28
N SER A 194 21.38 9.80 -0.18
CA SER A 194 21.70 8.93 -1.31
C SER A 194 20.51 8.77 -2.26
N SER A 195 19.36 8.31 -1.75
CA SER A 195 18.12 8.16 -2.55
C SER A 195 17.71 9.46 -3.24
N LYS A 196 17.80 10.60 -2.54
CA LYS A 196 17.54 11.93 -3.15
C LYS A 196 18.47 12.24 -4.32
N LYS A 197 19.76 11.91 -4.22
CA LYS A 197 20.74 12.14 -5.28
C LYS A 197 20.45 11.26 -6.49
N ILE A 198 20.16 9.98 -6.29
CA ILE A 198 19.84 9.03 -7.36
C ILE A 198 18.57 9.46 -8.10
N LEU A 199 17.50 9.73 -7.36
CA LEU A 199 16.23 10.18 -7.95
C LEU A 199 16.42 11.48 -8.76
N LYS A 200 17.15 12.46 -8.23
CA LYS A 200 17.47 13.69 -8.96
C LYS A 200 18.27 13.43 -10.24
N ALA A 201 19.26 12.55 -10.19
CA ALA A 201 20.04 12.17 -11.37
C ALA A 201 19.16 11.48 -12.43
N ALA A 202 18.16 10.71 -12.01
CA ALA A 202 17.16 10.08 -12.87
C ALA A 202 16.02 11.04 -13.32
N GLY A 203 16.14 12.35 -13.07
CA GLY A 203 15.19 13.36 -13.54
C GLY A 203 13.97 13.57 -12.63
N TRP A 204 13.95 13.00 -11.43
CA TRP A 204 12.92 13.25 -10.44
C TRP A 204 13.16 14.54 -9.67
N ARG A 205 12.09 15.25 -9.33
CA ARG A 205 12.12 16.49 -8.55
C ARG A 205 11.26 16.32 -7.31
N VAL A 206 11.72 16.86 -6.18
CA VAL A 206 10.87 16.96 -4.99
C VAL A 206 9.73 17.92 -5.32
N SER A 207 8.49 17.41 -5.34
CA SER A 207 7.29 18.18 -5.67
C SER A 207 6.53 18.62 -4.43
N LYS A 208 6.59 17.83 -3.34
CA LYS A 208 5.93 18.12 -2.07
C LYS A 208 6.77 17.64 -0.90
N ARG A 209 6.75 18.43 0.18
CA ARG A 209 7.26 18.06 1.49
C ARG A 209 6.08 18.06 2.46
N THR A 210 5.81 16.94 3.09
CA THR A 210 4.75 16.82 4.11
C THR A 210 5.41 16.52 5.44
N ILE A 211 5.06 17.30 6.48
CA ILE A 211 5.50 17.06 7.85
C ILE A 211 4.37 16.29 8.53
N LEU A 212 4.70 15.13 9.09
CA LEU A 212 3.80 14.29 9.88
C LEU A 212 3.83 14.74 11.35
N GLN A 213 2.85 14.27 12.13
CA GLN A 213 2.69 14.66 13.54
C GLN A 213 3.92 14.34 14.41
N ASN A 214 4.70 13.32 14.04
CA ASN A 214 5.93 12.90 14.74
C ASN A 214 7.20 13.59 14.18
N GLU A 215 7.07 14.77 13.56
CA GLU A 215 8.15 15.48 12.86
C GLU A 215 8.75 14.75 11.64
N ASP A 216 8.19 13.59 11.30
CA ASP A 216 8.62 12.84 10.12
C ASP A 216 8.33 13.59 8.83
N VAL A 217 9.29 13.52 7.91
CA VAL A 217 9.18 14.20 6.63
C VAL A 217 8.92 13.18 5.54
N MET A 218 7.75 13.29 4.90
CA MET A 218 7.49 12.62 3.63
C MET A 218 7.91 13.53 2.47
N LEU A 219 8.70 12.98 1.57
CA LEU A 219 9.08 13.64 0.33
C LEU A 219 8.37 12.96 -0.82
N THR A 220 7.57 13.74 -1.54
CA THR A 220 6.97 13.31 -2.79
C THR A 220 7.89 13.76 -3.92
N PHE A 221 8.29 12.81 -4.74
CA PHE A 221 9.07 13.03 -5.94
C PHE A 221 8.14 12.90 -7.14
N ALA A 222 8.24 13.84 -8.08
CA ALA A 222 7.56 13.79 -9.36
C ALA A 222 8.58 13.76 -10.51
N ARG A 223 8.31 12.95 -11.53
CA ARG A 223 9.18 12.85 -12.71
C ARG A 223 8.99 14.07 -13.61
N ALA A 224 10.07 14.77 -13.97
CA ALA A 224 9.98 15.97 -14.79
C ALA A 224 9.52 15.64 -16.23
N GLY A 225 8.52 16.35 -16.74
CA GLY A 225 8.12 16.28 -18.16
C GLY A 225 7.06 15.23 -18.52
N ARG A 226 6.49 14.52 -17.54
CA ARG A 226 5.22 13.79 -17.72
C ARG A 226 4.14 14.59 -16.99
N ASP A 227 3.20 15.15 -17.72
CA ASP A 227 2.13 15.97 -17.17
C ASP A 227 1.43 15.22 -16.03
N ARG A 228 1.12 15.94 -14.94
CA ARG A 228 0.28 15.39 -13.87
C ARG A 228 -1.01 14.85 -14.51
N PRO A 229 -1.37 13.57 -14.32
CA PRO A 229 -2.74 13.17 -14.63
C PRO A 229 -3.69 14.08 -13.83
N PRO A 230 -4.82 14.51 -14.43
CA PRO A 230 -5.79 15.34 -13.73
C PRO A 230 -6.19 14.66 -12.43
N ASN A 231 -6.39 15.44 -11.36
CA ASN A 231 -6.79 14.91 -10.05
C ASN A 231 -8.01 13.97 -10.21
N VAL A 232 -7.78 12.66 -10.04
CA VAL A 232 -8.79 11.60 -9.90
C VAL A 232 -8.83 11.14 -8.45
#